data_AF-A0A7J6Q6K2-F1
#
_entry.id   AF-A0A7J6Q6K2-F1
#
_cell.length_a   1.000
_cell.length_b   1.000
_cell.length_c   1.000
_cell.angle_alpha   90.00
_cell.angle_beta   90.00
_cell.angle_gamma   90.00
#
_symmetry.space_group_name_H-M   'P 1'
#
loop_
_entity.id
_entity.type
_entity.pdbx_description
1 polymer ?
#
loop_
_entity_poly.entity_id
_entity_poly.type
_entity_poly.pdbx_seq_one_letter_code
_entity_poly.pdbx_strand_id
1 'polypeptide(L)'
;MVISVAAALNGEPKPFPPPSALGEGGQSVLQHGINLAASSMNSCWSSLTELDEGAMQKVEMLSGAVIVLSLSVAYLPDHGVFKWPFKAIWRVMLGIALSYSFFLTYLLVNYNREDAIQFLGWLDPSLGKPLPEKNYADNCELWDSKATNPLHNFLDRIDIFIACHLFGWMWKTIIIRDAGLVWYLSILFEFIEISFRHLLPNFYECW
;
A
#
# COMPACT_ATOMS: atom_id res chain seq x y z
N MET A 1 10.49 31.15 8.40
CA MET A 1 10.57 31.08 6.93
C MET A 1 9.68 29.99 6.31
N VAL A 2 8.60 29.54 6.98
CA VAL A 2 7.62 28.57 6.44
C VAL A 2 6.17 29.06 6.57
N ILE A 3 5.93 30.21 7.22
CA ILE A 3 4.58 30.75 7.47
C ILE A 3 4.10 31.68 6.34
N SER A 4 4.99 32.20 5.48
CA SER A 4 4.61 33.13 4.39
C SER A 4 4.07 32.48 3.11
N VAL A 5 4.11 31.14 2.98
CA VAL A 5 3.64 30.47 1.75
C VAL A 5 2.14 30.12 1.81
N ALA A 6 1.59 29.87 3.01
CA ALA A 6 0.19 29.50 3.16
C ALA A 6 -0.79 30.66 2.90
N ALA A 7 -0.36 31.92 3.09
CA ALA A 7 -1.20 33.09 2.82
C ALA A 7 -1.43 33.36 1.33
N ALA A 8 -0.60 32.79 0.44
CA ALA A 8 -0.73 32.97 -1.01
C ALA A 8 -1.77 32.03 -1.66
N LEU A 9 -2.24 31.00 -0.94
CA LEU A 9 -3.14 29.98 -1.48
C LEU A 9 -4.63 30.20 -1.17
N ASN A 10 -4.96 31.26 -0.42
CA ASN A 10 -6.35 31.66 -0.12
C ASN A 10 -6.86 32.80 -1.02
N GLY A 11 -6.09 33.21 -2.04
CA GLY A 11 -6.58 34.11 -3.07
C GLY A 11 -7.40 33.33 -4.08
N GLU A 12 -8.56 33.84 -4.47
CA GLU A 12 -9.29 33.32 -5.63
C GLU A 12 -8.33 33.17 -6.83
N PRO A 13 -8.46 32.10 -7.64
CA PRO A 13 -7.60 31.90 -8.80
C PRO A 13 -7.76 33.12 -9.71
N LYS A 14 -6.80 34.04 -9.66
CA LYS A 14 -6.73 35.15 -10.60
C LYS A 14 -6.64 34.51 -11.98
N PRO A 15 -7.53 34.86 -12.93
CA PRO A 15 -7.43 34.39 -14.29
C PRO A 15 -6.01 34.67 -14.78
N PHE A 16 -5.34 33.64 -15.31
CA PHE A 16 -4.05 33.85 -15.97
C PHE A 16 -4.27 34.96 -17.00
N PRO A 17 -3.48 36.05 -16.95
CA PRO A 17 -3.61 37.10 -17.95
C PRO A 17 -3.45 36.44 -19.33
N PRO A 18 -4.29 36.78 -20.32
CA PRO A 18 -4.18 36.21 -21.65
C PRO A 18 -2.75 36.44 -22.16
N PRO A 19 -2.18 35.54 -22.98
CA PRO A 19 -0.79 35.64 -23.44
C PRO A 19 -0.44 37.01 -24.02
N SER A 20 -1.43 37.73 -24.57
CA SER A 20 -1.33 39.10 -25.09
C SER A 20 -1.09 40.20 -24.04
N ALA A 21 -1.25 39.93 -22.75
CA ALA A 21 -1.04 40.88 -21.65
C ALA A 21 0.37 40.78 -21.03
N LEU A 22 1.17 39.80 -21.45
CA LEU A 22 2.60 39.71 -21.13
C LEU A 22 3.38 40.50 -22.20
N GLY A 23 4.16 41.51 -21.79
CA GLY A 23 5.07 42.20 -22.72
C GLY A 23 6.05 41.22 -23.38
N GLU A 24 6.63 41.60 -24.52
CA GLU A 24 7.51 40.73 -25.34
C GLU A 24 8.61 40.03 -24.52
N GLY A 25 9.19 40.72 -23.53
CA GLY A 25 10.17 40.14 -22.61
C GLY A 25 9.59 39.05 -21.68
N GLY A 26 8.35 39.20 -21.23
CA GLY A 26 7.66 38.20 -20.42
C GLY A 26 7.27 36.94 -21.21
N GLN A 27 6.86 37.10 -22.47
CA GLN A 27 6.63 35.96 -23.36
C GLN A 27 7.94 35.22 -23.68
N SER A 28 9.03 35.94 -23.91
CA SER A 28 10.36 35.35 -24.16
C SER A 28 10.86 34.52 -22.97
N VAL A 29 10.74 35.04 -21.74
CA VAL A 29 11.14 34.32 -20.52
C VAL A 29 10.27 33.08 -20.28
N LEU A 30 8.95 33.19 -20.48
CA LEU A 30 8.03 32.05 -20.34
C LEU A 30 8.37 30.95 -21.37
N GLN A 31 8.56 31.34 -22.64
CA GLN A 31 8.91 30.41 -23.71
C GLN A 31 10.27 29.76 -23.47
N HIS A 32 11.24 30.52 -22.97
CA HIS A 32 12.55 29.99 -22.61
C HIS A 32 12.45 28.98 -21.46
N GLY A 33 11.64 29.26 -20.43
CA GLY A 33 11.36 28.34 -19.34
C GLY A 33 10.68 27.04 -19.80
N ILE A 34 9.70 27.14 -20.70
CA ILE A 34 9.03 25.97 -21.31
C ILE A 34 10.03 25.13 -22.10
N ASN A 35 10.87 25.77 -22.92
CA ASN A 35 11.88 25.08 -23.72
C ASN A 35 12.95 24.40 -22.84
N LEU A 36 13.35 25.02 -21.74
CA LEU A 36 14.26 24.45 -20.74
C LEU A 36 13.65 23.20 -20.08
N ALA A 37 12.39 23.29 -19.62
CA ALA A 37 11.69 22.15 -19.06
C ALA A 37 11.55 21.00 -20.06
N ALA A 38 11.15 21.30 -21.31
CA ALA A 38 11.05 20.31 -22.38
C ALA A 38 12.41 19.65 -22.69
N SER A 39 13.49 20.42 -22.73
CA SER A 39 14.84 19.88 -22.97
C SER A 39 15.33 18.99 -21.83
N SER A 40 15.00 19.33 -20.57
CA SER A 40 15.31 18.51 -19.40
C SER A 40 14.50 17.22 -19.38
N MET A 41 13.22 17.27 -19.79
CA MET A 41 12.38 16.07 -19.91
C MET A 41 12.86 15.15 -21.03
N ASN A 42 13.24 15.70 -22.19
CA ASN A 42 13.75 14.93 -23.33
C ASN A 42 15.09 14.24 -23.03
N SER A 43 16.00 14.93 -22.34
CA SER A 43 17.30 14.36 -21.93
C SER A 43 17.16 13.30 -20.84
N CYS A 44 16.22 13.48 -19.91
CA CYS A 44 15.85 12.45 -18.93
C CYS A 44 15.25 11.23 -19.64
N TRP A 45 14.32 11.44 -20.57
CA TRP A 45 13.69 10.38 -21.35
C TRP A 45 14.71 9.56 -22.16
N SER A 46 15.62 10.21 -22.89
CA SER A 46 16.65 9.49 -23.66
C SER A 46 17.56 8.65 -22.74
N SER A 47 17.92 9.18 -21.57
CA SER A 47 18.74 8.46 -20.59
C SER A 47 17.99 7.26 -20.00
N LEU A 48 16.68 7.38 -19.78
CA LEU A 48 15.84 6.27 -19.34
C LEU A 48 15.76 5.18 -20.41
N THR A 49 15.59 5.54 -21.69
CA THR A 49 15.52 4.56 -22.80
C THR A 49 16.80 3.75 -23.02
N GLU A 50 17.93 4.18 -22.45
CA GLU A 50 19.19 3.42 -22.47
C GLU A 50 19.30 2.40 -21.33
N LEU A 51 18.37 2.39 -20.37
CA LEU A 51 18.35 1.43 -19.27
C LEU A 51 17.82 0.07 -19.72
N ASP A 52 18.33 -0.99 -19.07
CA ASP A 52 17.80 -2.35 -19.20
C ASP A 52 16.28 -2.40 -18.96
N GLU A 53 15.57 -3.28 -19.67
CA GLU A 53 14.11 -3.41 -19.56
C GLU A 53 13.66 -3.64 -18.10
N GLY A 54 14.43 -4.44 -17.34
CA GLY A 54 14.14 -4.69 -15.93
C GLY A 54 14.39 -3.49 -15.01
N ALA A 55 15.30 -2.58 -15.39
CA ALA A 55 15.52 -1.32 -14.68
C ALA A 55 14.41 -0.32 -15.01
N MET A 56 13.99 -0.23 -16.27
CA MET A 56 12.88 0.62 -16.70
C MET A 56 11.59 0.29 -15.94
N GLN A 57 11.24 -1.00 -15.87
CA GLN A 57 10.05 -1.48 -15.18
C GLN A 57 10.03 -1.08 -13.69
N LYS A 58 11.18 -1.16 -13.01
CA LYS A 58 11.31 -0.72 -11.61
C LYS A 58 11.12 0.78 -11.47
N VAL A 59 11.66 1.58 -12.41
CA VAL A 59 11.48 3.04 -12.44
C VAL A 59 10.01 3.39 -12.65
N GLU A 60 9.33 2.71 -13.56
CA GLU A 60 7.89 2.90 -13.80
C GLU A 60 7.09 2.62 -12.52
N MET A 61 7.36 1.51 -11.84
CA MET A 61 6.67 1.14 -10.61
C MET A 61 6.94 2.14 -9.47
N LEU A 62 8.18 2.60 -9.30
CA LEU A 62 8.53 3.61 -8.31
C LEU A 62 7.86 4.94 -8.62
N SER A 63 7.84 5.36 -9.90
CA SER A 63 7.17 6.59 -10.31
C SER A 63 5.66 6.51 -10.09
N GLY A 64 5.03 5.37 -10.40
CA GLY A 64 3.63 5.11 -10.11
C GLY A 64 3.31 5.17 -8.62
N ALA A 65 4.16 4.57 -7.77
CA ALA A 65 4.00 4.65 -6.32
C ALA A 65 4.10 6.09 -5.81
N VAL A 66 5.08 6.86 -6.29
CA VAL A 66 5.24 8.28 -5.92
C VAL A 66 4.04 9.11 -6.36
N ILE A 67 3.51 8.88 -7.56
CA ILE A 67 2.31 9.55 -8.07
C ILE A 67 1.11 9.23 -7.18
N VAL A 68 0.85 7.94 -6.91
CA VAL A 68 -0.27 7.52 -6.05
C VAL A 68 -0.14 8.11 -4.65
N LEU A 69 1.05 8.11 -4.04
CA LEU A 69 1.29 8.71 -2.73
C LEU A 69 1.07 10.22 -2.74
N SER A 70 1.54 10.92 -3.78
CA SER A 70 1.38 12.36 -3.93
C SER A 70 -0.09 12.74 -4.10
N LEU A 71 -0.82 12.03 -4.96
CA LEU A 71 -2.25 12.20 -5.16
C LEU A 71 -3.05 11.85 -3.90
N SER A 72 -2.63 10.80 -3.18
CA SER A 72 -3.22 10.41 -1.90
C SER A 72 -3.17 11.56 -0.89
N VAL A 73 -1.99 12.15 -0.70
CA VAL A 73 -1.81 13.26 0.24
C VAL A 73 -2.58 14.51 -0.21
N ALA A 74 -2.61 14.80 -1.51
CA ALA A 74 -3.26 15.99 -2.05
C ALA A 74 -4.80 15.92 -2.05
N TYR A 75 -5.37 14.80 -2.51
CA TYR A 75 -6.79 14.72 -2.90
C TYR A 75 -7.67 13.89 -1.98
N LEU A 76 -7.12 12.99 -1.15
CA LEU A 76 -7.99 12.16 -0.31
C LEU A 76 -8.71 13.01 0.74
N PRO A 77 -10.02 12.76 0.94
CA PRO A 77 -10.82 13.52 1.90
C PRO A 77 -10.32 13.29 3.32
N ASP A 78 -10.44 14.33 4.15
CA ASP A 78 -10.21 14.20 5.58
C ASP A 78 -11.27 13.25 6.18
N HIS A 79 -10.86 12.06 6.63
CA HIS A 79 -11.73 11.23 7.46
C HIS A 79 -12.00 11.96 8.78
N GLY A 80 -13.26 12.32 9.00
CA GLY A 80 -13.71 13.45 9.83
C GLY A 80 -13.45 13.41 11.34
N VAL A 81 -12.62 12.50 11.88
CA VAL A 81 -12.42 12.38 13.33
C VAL A 81 -10.97 12.43 13.80
N PHE A 82 -9.96 12.12 12.96
CA PHE A 82 -8.54 12.29 13.34
C PHE A 82 -8.06 13.73 13.13
N LYS A 83 -8.76 14.67 13.78
CA LYS A 83 -8.39 16.09 13.76
C LYS A 83 -7.26 16.31 14.78
N TRP A 84 -6.04 16.45 14.23
CA TRP A 84 -4.77 16.86 14.89
C TRP A 84 -4.09 15.82 15.80
N PRO A 85 -2.73 15.71 15.81
CA PRO A 85 -1.74 16.34 14.91
C PRO A 85 -1.46 15.54 13.61
N PHE A 86 -2.02 14.34 13.45
CA PHE A 86 -1.54 13.34 12.48
C PHE A 86 -2.33 13.23 11.17
N LYS A 87 -2.96 14.30 10.68
CA LYS A 87 -3.81 14.25 9.47
C LYS A 87 -3.09 13.73 8.22
N ALA A 88 -1.88 14.22 7.98
CA ALA A 88 -1.08 13.80 6.84
C ALA A 88 -0.67 12.31 6.94
N ILE A 89 -0.45 11.80 8.16
CA ILE A 89 -0.06 10.41 8.37
C ILE A 89 -1.15 9.47 7.87
N TRP A 90 -2.42 9.73 8.17
CA TRP A 90 -3.52 8.89 7.72
C TRP A 90 -3.66 8.85 6.19
N ARG A 91 -3.45 9.98 5.52
CA ARG A 91 -3.44 10.05 4.05
C ARG A 91 -2.24 9.30 3.47
N VAL A 92 -1.05 9.44 4.07
CA VAL A 92 0.13 8.68 3.66
C VAL A 92 -0.10 7.18 3.86
N MET A 93 -0.63 6.75 5.01
CA MET A 93 -0.94 5.34 5.27
C MET A 93 -1.92 4.76 4.25
N LEU A 94 -2.99 5.48 3.93
CA LEU A 94 -3.93 5.05 2.90
C LEU A 94 -3.28 5.02 1.51
N GLY A 95 -2.41 6.00 1.20
CA GLY A 95 -1.63 6.00 -0.03
C GLY A 95 -0.69 4.80 -0.13
N ILE A 96 0.01 4.44 0.95
CA ILE A 96 0.88 3.26 1.01
C ILE A 96 0.05 1.99 0.81
N ALA A 97 -1.11 1.87 1.46
CA ALA A 97 -2.00 0.73 1.29
C ALA A 97 -2.50 0.58 -0.15
N LEU A 98 -2.85 1.69 -0.82
CA LEU A 98 -3.24 1.69 -2.23
C LEU A 98 -2.08 1.31 -3.14
N SER A 99 -0.89 1.90 -2.94
CA SER A 99 0.31 1.54 -3.70
C SER A 99 0.66 0.06 -3.55
N TYR A 100 0.58 -0.48 -2.32
CA TYR A 100 0.79 -1.90 -2.06
C TYR A 100 -0.25 -2.78 -2.78
N SER A 101 -1.53 -2.40 -2.73
CA SER A 101 -2.60 -3.14 -3.42
C SER A 101 -2.43 -3.15 -4.94
N PHE A 102 -2.08 -2.01 -5.55
CA PHE A 102 -1.78 -1.93 -6.98
C PHE A 102 -0.55 -2.75 -7.34
N PHE A 103 0.49 -2.71 -6.51
CA PHE A 103 1.70 -3.52 -6.70
C PHE A 103 1.40 -5.02 -6.67
N LEU A 104 0.63 -5.50 -5.69
CA LEU A 104 0.23 -6.91 -5.64
C LEU A 104 -0.64 -7.31 -6.83
N THR A 105 -1.58 -6.45 -7.25
CA THR A 105 -2.43 -6.71 -8.42
C THR A 105 -1.58 -6.78 -9.69
N TYR A 106 -0.59 -5.90 -9.81
CA TYR A 106 0.37 -5.91 -10.91
C TYR A 106 1.16 -7.21 -10.97
N LEU A 107 1.69 -7.69 -9.83
CA LEU A 107 2.37 -8.98 -9.77
C LEU A 107 1.41 -10.13 -10.15
N LEU A 108 0.20 -10.12 -9.62
CA LEU A 108 -0.79 -11.16 -9.85
C LEU A 108 -1.21 -11.28 -11.33
N VAL A 109 -1.31 -10.16 -12.04
CA VAL A 109 -1.78 -10.13 -13.44
C VAL A 109 -0.64 -10.37 -14.44
N ASN A 110 0.57 -9.88 -14.15
CA ASN A 110 1.67 -9.90 -15.13
C ASN A 110 2.67 -11.04 -14.93
N TYR A 111 2.73 -11.66 -13.74
CA TYR A 111 3.74 -12.67 -13.41
C TYR A 111 3.12 -14.00 -12.99
N ASN A 112 3.78 -15.09 -13.39
CA ASN A 112 3.58 -16.40 -12.76
C ASN A 112 4.30 -16.46 -11.40
N ARG A 113 4.02 -17.50 -10.61
CA ARG A 113 4.59 -17.66 -9.27
C ARG A 113 6.12 -17.64 -9.27
N GLU A 114 6.76 -18.38 -10.18
CA GLU A 114 8.22 -18.50 -10.27
C GLU A 114 8.87 -17.18 -10.70
N ASP A 115 8.29 -16.55 -11.73
CA ASP A 115 8.77 -15.26 -12.25
C ASP A 115 8.59 -14.14 -11.21
N ALA A 116 7.49 -14.16 -10.44
CA ALA A 116 7.25 -13.22 -9.34
C ALA A 116 8.27 -13.40 -8.21
N ILE A 117 8.62 -14.65 -7.86
CA ILE A 117 9.66 -14.94 -6.86
C ILE A 117 11.02 -14.41 -7.32
N GLN A 118 11.38 -14.64 -8.59
CA GLN A 118 12.61 -14.12 -9.16
C GLN A 118 12.61 -12.59 -9.21
N PHE A 119 11.50 -11.98 -9.63
CA PHE A 119 11.32 -10.54 -9.67
C PHE A 119 11.41 -9.93 -8.27
N LEU A 120 10.86 -10.56 -7.23
CA LEU A 120 10.94 -10.07 -5.86
C LEU A 120 12.29 -10.37 -5.18
N GLY A 121 13.15 -11.17 -5.79
CA GLY A 121 14.46 -11.52 -5.23
C GLY A 121 15.40 -10.32 -5.00
N TRP A 122 15.18 -9.18 -5.65
CA TRP A 122 15.90 -7.94 -5.33
C TRP A 122 15.45 -7.28 -4.01
N LEU A 123 14.22 -7.57 -3.56
CA LEU A 123 13.65 -7.04 -2.32
C LEU A 123 14.00 -7.93 -1.13
N ASP A 124 13.89 -9.25 -1.29
CA ASP A 124 14.29 -10.22 -0.27
C ASP A 124 14.98 -11.44 -0.92
N PRO A 125 16.30 -11.61 -0.72
CA PRO A 125 17.08 -12.72 -1.27
C PRO A 125 16.70 -14.10 -0.72
N SER A 126 15.90 -14.18 0.35
CA SER A 126 15.48 -15.43 0.97
C SER A 126 14.19 -16.02 0.39
N LEU A 127 13.59 -15.34 -0.59
CA LEU A 127 12.39 -15.78 -1.30
C LEU A 127 12.57 -17.14 -2.00
N GLY A 128 11.47 -17.87 -2.16
CA GLY A 128 11.43 -19.17 -2.84
C GLY A 128 11.77 -20.37 -1.96
N LYS A 129 12.13 -20.16 -0.69
CA LYS A 129 12.23 -21.24 0.29
C LYS A 129 10.83 -21.64 0.77
N PRO A 130 10.53 -22.94 0.94
CA PRO A 130 9.27 -23.35 1.52
C PRO A 130 9.15 -22.80 2.93
N LEU A 131 8.05 -22.10 3.23
CA LEU A 131 7.75 -21.67 4.58
C LEU A 131 7.19 -22.85 5.38
N PRO A 132 7.47 -22.95 6.69
CA PRO A 132 6.80 -23.93 7.54
C PRO A 132 5.31 -23.56 7.63
N GLU A 133 4.48 -24.32 6.92
CA GLU A 133 3.03 -24.21 6.99
C GLU A 133 2.51 -25.14 8.09
N LYS A 134 1.57 -24.64 8.89
CA LYS A 134 0.99 -25.34 10.03
C LYS A 134 -0.50 -25.54 9.79
N ASN A 135 -0.97 -26.77 9.89
CA ASN A 135 -2.41 -27.03 9.90
C ASN A 135 -2.92 -26.93 11.35
N TYR A 136 -3.78 -25.95 11.64
CA TYR A 136 -4.33 -25.74 12.98
C TYR A 136 -5.43 -26.75 13.33
N ALA A 137 -6.00 -27.43 12.32
CA ALA A 137 -7.05 -28.43 12.46
C ALA A 137 -6.56 -29.88 12.51
N ASP A 138 -5.26 -30.14 12.65
CA ASP A 138 -4.72 -31.51 12.76
C ASP A 138 -5.24 -32.24 14.01
N ASN A 139 -5.42 -31.53 15.12
CA ASN A 139 -6.01 -32.05 16.35
C ASN A 139 -6.76 -30.93 17.08
N CYS A 140 -8.09 -31.05 17.14
CA CYS A 140 -8.99 -30.09 17.77
C CYS A 140 -9.39 -30.47 19.22
N GLU A 141 -8.76 -31.49 19.81
CA GLU A 141 -8.99 -31.85 21.20
C GLU A 141 -8.38 -30.77 22.12
N LEU A 142 -9.24 -29.94 22.71
CA LEU A 142 -8.83 -28.88 23.63
C LEU A 142 -8.16 -29.44 24.90
N TRP A 143 -8.68 -30.57 25.40
CA TRP A 143 -8.24 -31.20 26.63
C TRP A 143 -7.79 -32.64 26.38
N ASP A 144 -6.49 -32.85 26.25
CA ASP A 144 -5.93 -34.20 26.12
C ASP A 144 -5.58 -34.76 27.50
N SER A 145 -6.44 -35.65 27.98
CA SER A 145 -6.25 -36.37 29.25
C SER A 145 -5.04 -37.29 29.30
N LYS A 146 -4.44 -37.63 28.15
CA LYS A 146 -3.32 -38.58 28.02
C LYS A 146 -1.96 -37.87 28.01
N ALA A 147 -1.93 -36.57 27.74
CA ALA A 147 -0.70 -35.78 27.71
C ALA A 147 -0.30 -35.25 29.10
N THR A 148 0.99 -34.96 29.29
CA THR A 148 1.50 -34.35 30.53
C THR A 148 0.93 -32.94 30.76
N ASN A 149 0.66 -32.20 29.67
CA ASN A 149 -0.05 -30.93 29.71
C ASN A 149 -1.37 -31.08 28.94
N PRO A 150 -2.53 -31.10 29.62
CA PRO A 150 -3.82 -31.30 28.96
C PRO A 150 -4.17 -30.24 27.91
N LEU A 151 -3.62 -29.03 28.03
CA LEU A 151 -3.89 -27.91 27.12
C LEU A 151 -2.80 -27.71 26.06
N HIS A 152 -1.90 -28.69 25.86
CA HIS A 152 -0.79 -28.54 24.93
C HIS A 152 -1.26 -28.22 23.50
N ASN A 153 -2.35 -28.83 23.03
CA ASN A 153 -2.93 -28.55 21.71
C ASN A 153 -3.36 -27.09 21.59
N PHE A 154 -4.00 -26.53 22.61
CA PHE A 154 -4.44 -25.14 22.62
C PHE A 154 -3.27 -24.15 22.61
N LEU A 155 -2.29 -24.37 23.50
CA LEU A 155 -1.13 -23.49 23.63
C LEU A 155 -0.24 -23.51 22.38
N ASP A 156 -0.15 -24.66 21.70
CA ASP A 156 0.55 -24.79 20.43
C ASP A 156 -0.09 -23.96 19.31
N ARG A 157 -1.41 -23.72 19.36
CA ARG A 157 -2.09 -22.88 18.35
C ARG A 157 -1.98 -21.38 18.63
N ILE A 158 -1.56 -20.96 19.83
CA ILE A 158 -1.32 -19.54 20.14
C ILE A 158 0.03 -19.11 19.57
N ASP A 159 -0.01 -18.45 18.42
CA ASP A 159 1.18 -17.96 17.74
C ASP A 159 1.05 -16.48 17.30
N ILE A 160 2.00 -16.06 16.47
CA ILE A 160 2.06 -14.71 15.93
C ILE A 160 0.81 -14.34 15.12
N PHE A 161 0.13 -15.31 14.49
CA PHE A 161 -1.07 -15.02 13.71
C PHE A 161 -2.19 -14.55 14.63
N ILE A 162 -2.41 -15.17 15.80
CA ILE A 162 -3.43 -14.69 16.75
C ILE A 162 -3.14 -13.25 17.19
N ALA A 163 -1.87 -12.94 17.51
CA ALA A 163 -1.48 -11.58 17.89
C ALA A 163 -1.72 -10.59 16.74
N CYS A 164 -1.32 -10.94 15.52
CA CYS A 164 -1.55 -10.14 14.33
C CYS A 164 -3.05 -9.92 14.04
N HIS A 165 -3.89 -10.94 14.21
CA HIS A 165 -5.34 -10.83 14.05
C HIS A 165 -5.96 -9.92 15.11
N LEU A 166 -5.56 -10.07 16.38
CA LEU A 166 -6.03 -9.21 17.46
C LEU A 166 -5.66 -7.73 17.22
N PHE A 167 -4.38 -7.45 16.94
CA PHE A 167 -3.93 -6.08 16.66
C PHE A 167 -4.54 -5.53 15.36
N GLY A 168 -4.69 -6.37 14.34
CA GLY A 168 -5.35 -6.00 13.09
C GLY A 168 -6.82 -5.65 13.29
N TRP A 169 -7.55 -6.44 14.09
CA TRP A 169 -8.95 -6.16 14.44
C TRP A 169 -9.06 -4.88 15.27
N MET A 170 -8.19 -4.68 16.26
CA MET A 170 -8.10 -3.43 17.02
C MET A 170 -7.85 -2.23 16.09
N TRP A 171 -6.94 -2.34 15.13
CA TRP A 171 -6.67 -1.25 14.19
C TRP A 171 -7.87 -0.98 13.26
N LYS A 172 -8.52 -2.05 12.75
CA LYS A 172 -9.76 -1.96 11.94
C LYS A 172 -10.86 -1.25 12.71
N THR A 173 -11.08 -1.59 13.98
CA THR A 173 -12.11 -0.93 14.82
C THR A 173 -11.84 0.56 15.00
N ILE A 174 -10.57 0.96 15.21
CA ILE A 174 -10.16 2.36 15.33
C ILE A 174 -10.42 3.14 14.02
N ILE A 175 -10.15 2.51 12.86
CA ILE A 175 -10.33 3.13 11.55
C ILE A 175 -11.80 3.22 11.15
N ILE A 176 -12.51 2.09 11.18
CA ILE A 176 -13.85 1.94 10.60
C ILE A 176 -14.91 2.57 11.50
N ARG A 177 -14.72 2.50 12.84
CA ARG A 177 -15.57 3.13 13.87
C ARG A 177 -17.07 2.80 13.79
N ASP A 178 -17.42 1.77 13.03
CA ASP A 178 -18.77 1.23 12.91
C ASP A 178 -18.72 -0.25 13.30
N ALA A 179 -19.39 -0.60 14.40
CA ALA A 179 -19.35 -1.95 14.92
C ALA A 179 -20.00 -2.94 13.94
N GLY A 180 -21.12 -2.56 13.29
CA GLY A 180 -21.82 -3.44 12.36
C GLY A 180 -20.97 -3.81 11.16
N LEU A 181 -20.28 -2.83 10.58
CA LEU A 181 -19.37 -3.02 9.45
C LEU A 181 -18.12 -3.82 9.86
N VAL A 182 -17.55 -3.57 11.04
CA VAL A 182 -16.40 -4.36 11.54
C VAL A 182 -16.79 -5.83 11.74
N TRP A 183 -17.95 -6.09 12.34
CA TRP A 183 -18.46 -7.45 12.51
C TRP A 183 -18.75 -8.12 11.16
N TYR A 184 -19.39 -7.41 10.23
CA TYR A 184 -19.63 -7.90 8.88
C TYR A 184 -18.32 -8.27 8.17
N LEU A 185 -17.32 -7.39 8.23
CA LEU A 185 -16.00 -7.68 7.64
C LEU A 185 -15.32 -8.87 8.32
N SER A 186 -15.44 -9.00 9.64
CA SER A 186 -14.84 -10.14 10.37
C SER A 186 -15.46 -11.46 9.89
N ILE A 187 -16.79 -11.52 9.82
CA ILE A 187 -17.51 -12.68 9.27
C ILE A 187 -17.13 -12.96 7.81
N LEU A 188 -16.97 -11.91 7.00
CA LEU A 188 -16.55 -12.04 5.61
C LEU A 188 -15.13 -12.63 5.49
N PHE A 189 -14.20 -12.24 6.37
CA PHE A 189 -12.86 -12.83 6.42
C PHE A 189 -12.93 -14.33 6.75
N GLU A 190 -13.80 -14.77 7.66
CA GLU A 190 -13.98 -16.21 7.93
C GLU A 190 -14.46 -16.98 6.69
N PHE A 191 -15.39 -16.42 5.94
CA PHE A 191 -15.85 -17.04 4.70
C PHE A 191 -14.73 -17.15 3.66
N ILE A 192 -13.86 -16.14 3.58
CA ILE A 192 -12.69 -16.14 2.68
C ILE A 192 -11.71 -17.23 3.12
N GLU A 193 -11.39 -17.33 4.41
CA GLU A 193 -10.47 -18.34 4.94
C GLU A 193 -10.98 -19.77 4.70
N ILE A 194 -12.26 -20.02 4.99
CA ILE A 194 -12.90 -21.32 4.70
C ILE A 194 -12.85 -21.62 3.20
N SER A 195 -13.06 -20.63 2.34
CA SER A 195 -13.04 -20.80 0.89
C SER A 195 -11.62 -21.12 0.37
N PHE A 196 -10.59 -20.49 0.93
CA PHE A 196 -9.20 -20.60 0.47
C PHE A 196 -8.32 -21.58 1.27
N ARG A 197 -8.87 -22.32 2.24
CA ARG A 197 -8.12 -23.33 3.03
C ARG A 197 -7.42 -24.39 2.19
N HIS A 198 -7.97 -24.73 1.03
CA HIS A 198 -7.34 -25.68 0.10
C HIS A 198 -6.05 -25.14 -0.53
N LEU A 199 -5.85 -23.82 -0.50
CA LEU A 199 -4.70 -23.13 -1.06
C LEU A 199 -3.61 -22.88 -0.01
N LEU A 200 -4.00 -22.59 1.23
CA LEU A 200 -3.09 -22.43 2.37
C LEU A 200 -3.53 -23.32 3.54
N PRO A 201 -2.73 -24.32 3.94
CA PRO A 201 -3.00 -25.19 5.09
C PRO A 201 -3.23 -24.44 6.41
N ASN A 202 -2.66 -23.23 6.55
CA ASN A 202 -2.82 -22.38 7.73
C ASN A 202 -4.28 -21.97 8.01
N PHE A 203 -5.17 -21.96 7.01
CA PHE A 203 -6.59 -21.62 7.23
C PHE A 203 -7.45 -22.82 7.65
N TYR A 204 -6.86 -24.00 7.78
CA TYR A 204 -7.56 -25.10 8.45
C TYR A 204 -7.53 -24.87 9.95
N GLU A 205 -8.62 -24.33 10.47
CA GLU A 205 -8.81 -24.04 11.89
C GLU A 205 -9.90 -24.92 12.53
N CYS A 206 -9.81 -25.07 13.86
CA CYS A 206 -10.81 -25.74 14.69
C CYS A 206 -11.88 -24.72 15.08
N TRP A 207 -12.87 -24.51 14.21
CA TRP A 207 -14.06 -23.68 14.46
C TRP A 207 -14.97 -24.24 15.55
#